data_AF-A0A7S3BSA1-F1
#
_entry.id   AF-A0A7S3BSA1-F1
#
_cell.length_a   1.000
_cell.length_b   1.000
_cell.length_c   1.000
_cell.angle_alpha   90.00
_cell.angle_beta   90.00
_cell.angle_gamma   90.00
#
_symmetry.space_group_name_H-M   'P 1'
#
loop_
_entity.id
_entity.type
_entity.pdbx_description
1 polymer ?
#
loop_
_entity_poly.entity_id
_entity_poly.type
_entity_poly.pdbx_seq_one_letter_code
_entity_poly.pdbx_strand_id
1 'polypeptide(L)'
;GEDALGNGMVTSADGGLTWSTPRNVSAGFGVAAGSMPGPGTALQLVSGSTAGRLLVASHHGAYERDYVSISDDHGLSWRTINQSFPAMDEAALTQLPNGSVLLNMRHRASP
;
A
#
# COMPACT_ATOMS: atom_id res chain seq x y z
N GLY A 1 9.30 18.43 -15.34
CA GLY A 1 8.96 18.96 -14.01
C GLY A 1 8.93 17.77 -13.11
N GLU A 2 9.74 17.78 -12.04
CA GLU A 2 10.21 16.61 -11.28
C GLU A 2 9.29 15.38 -11.43
N ASP A 3 9.76 14.42 -12.22
CA ASP A 3 9.06 13.17 -12.46
C ASP A 3 8.73 12.54 -11.10
N ALA A 4 7.46 12.18 -10.91
CA ALA A 4 6.88 11.77 -9.64
C ALA A 4 7.40 10.38 -9.19
N LEU A 5 8.67 10.30 -8.81
CA LEU A 5 9.35 9.05 -8.41
C LEU A 5 9.12 8.68 -6.93
N GLY A 6 8.16 9.33 -6.25
CA GLY A 6 7.97 9.21 -4.81
C GLY A 6 6.52 9.12 -4.37
N ASN A 7 6.32 8.54 -3.18
CA ASN A 7 5.02 8.38 -2.56
C ASN A 7 4.74 9.55 -1.60
N GLY A 8 3.67 10.30 -1.89
CA GLY A 8 3.16 11.37 -1.05
C GLY A 8 1.94 10.92 -0.25
N MET A 9 1.82 11.40 0.98
CA MET A 9 0.66 11.17 1.84
C MET A 9 0.07 12.50 2.31
N VAL A 10 -1.24 12.64 2.18
CA VAL A 10 -2.02 13.69 2.83
C VAL A 10 -2.95 13.04 3.85
N THR A 11 -3.23 13.76 4.93
CA THR A 11 -4.09 13.29 6.02
C THR A 11 -5.15 14.33 6.32
N SER A 12 -6.31 13.86 6.75
CA SER A 12 -7.39 14.69 7.26
C SER A 12 -7.75 14.22 8.67
N ALA A 13 -7.96 15.17 9.58
CA ALA A 13 -8.41 14.93 10.95
C ALA A 13 -9.87 15.36 11.18
N ASP A 14 -10.54 15.85 10.14
CA ASP A 14 -11.88 16.44 10.18
C ASP A 14 -12.86 15.78 9.20
N GLY A 15 -12.64 14.50 8.90
CA GLY A 15 -13.52 13.72 8.03
C GLY A 15 -13.40 14.05 6.54
N GLY A 16 -12.27 14.61 6.12
CA GLY A 16 -11.96 14.92 4.72
C GLY A 16 -12.28 16.35 4.29
N LEU A 17 -12.63 17.25 5.23
CA LEU A 17 -12.94 18.65 4.92
C LEU A 17 -11.68 19.46 4.65
N THR A 18 -10.63 19.24 5.43
CA THR A 18 -9.30 19.81 5.20
C THR A 18 -8.23 18.73 5.17
N TRP A 19 -7.13 19.05 4.50
CA TRP A 19 -6.02 18.12 4.26
C TRP A 19 -4.70 18.78 4.64
N SER A 20 -3.79 17.97 5.20
CA SER A 20 -2.41 18.39 5.47
C SER A 20 -1.67 18.75 4.18
N THR A 21 -0.55 19.45 4.31
CA THR A 21 0.43 19.46 3.22
C THR A 21 0.92 18.03 2.93
N PRO A 22 1.30 17.71 1.67
CA PRO A 22 1.82 16.40 1.33
C PRO A 22 3.10 16.10 2.11
N ARG A 23 3.16 14.93 2.73
CA ARG A 23 4.37 14.38 3.36
C ARG A 23 4.97 13.31 2.46
N ASN A 24 6.27 13.40 2.19
CA ASN A 24 6.99 12.35 1.47
C ASN A 24 7.18 11.13 2.38
N VAL A 25 6.68 9.97 1.95
CA VAL A 25 6.80 8.67 2.67
C VAL A 25 7.66 7.66 1.92
N SER A 26 8.31 8.07 0.82
CA SER A 26 9.05 7.18 -0.09
C SER A 26 10.13 6.35 0.60
N ALA A 27 10.85 6.94 1.55
CA ALA A 27 11.93 6.26 2.28
C ALA A 27 11.43 5.02 3.03
N GLY A 28 10.19 5.06 3.56
CA GLY A 28 9.60 3.93 4.28
C GLY A 28 9.25 2.74 3.37
N PHE A 29 9.11 2.96 2.07
CA PHE A 29 8.82 1.86 1.13
C PHE A 29 10.05 0.97 0.90
N GLY A 30 11.27 1.43 1.22
CA GLY A 30 12.48 0.60 1.23
C GLY A 30 12.68 -0.19 -0.07
N VAL A 31 12.59 -1.53 -0.01
CA VAL A 31 12.71 -2.42 -1.19
C VAL A 31 11.65 -2.18 -2.28
N ALA A 32 10.55 -1.52 -1.94
CA ALA A 32 9.50 -1.09 -2.86
C ALA A 32 9.62 0.39 -3.25
N ALA A 33 10.79 1.02 -3.05
CA ALA A 33 11.02 2.38 -3.53
C ALA A 33 10.75 2.48 -5.05
N GLY A 34 10.09 3.56 -5.47
CA GLY A 34 9.63 3.75 -6.84
C GLY A 34 8.41 2.91 -7.24
N SER A 35 7.87 2.07 -6.36
CA SER A 35 6.52 1.49 -6.57
C SER A 35 5.44 2.51 -6.23
N MET A 36 4.32 2.44 -6.94
CA MET A 36 3.18 3.33 -6.78
C MET A 36 2.02 2.58 -6.12
N PRO A 37 1.42 3.11 -5.03
CA PRO A 37 0.21 2.54 -4.45
C PRO A 37 -0.89 2.35 -5.50
N GLY A 38 -1.51 1.18 -5.50
CA GLY A 38 -2.63 0.89 -6.39
C GLY A 38 -3.83 1.81 -6.10
N PRO A 39 -4.64 2.16 -7.12
CA PRO A 39 -5.85 2.95 -6.94
C PRO A 39 -6.90 2.19 -6.09
N GLY A 40 -7.76 2.95 -5.41
CA GLY A 40 -8.79 2.39 -4.54
C GLY A 40 -8.47 2.61 -3.06
N THR A 41 -8.59 1.57 -2.24
CA THR A 41 -8.44 1.67 -0.78
C THR A 41 -7.34 0.77 -0.23
N ALA A 42 -6.58 1.32 0.72
CA ALA A 42 -5.80 0.54 1.67
C ALA A 42 -6.72 -0.30 2.59
N LEU A 43 -6.13 -1.18 3.40
CA LEU A 43 -6.83 -1.97 4.42
C LEU A 43 -6.32 -1.62 5.82
N GLN A 44 -7.21 -1.47 6.79
CA GLN A 44 -6.86 -1.51 8.21
C GLN A 44 -7.32 -2.85 8.80
N LEU A 45 -6.43 -3.58 9.45
CA LEU A 45 -6.80 -4.82 10.14
C LEU A 45 -7.67 -4.53 11.36
N VAL A 46 -8.72 -5.31 11.55
CA VAL A 46 -9.71 -5.10 12.63
C VAL A 46 -9.60 -6.13 13.76
N SER A 47 -8.82 -7.19 13.57
CA SER A 47 -8.67 -8.27 14.54
C SER A 47 -7.27 -8.90 14.54
N GLY A 48 -6.97 -9.68 15.58
CA GLY A 48 -5.69 -10.33 15.80
C GLY A 48 -4.66 -9.44 16.52
N SER A 49 -3.45 -9.95 16.72
CA SER A 49 -2.37 -9.25 17.43
C SER A 49 -1.83 -8.01 16.70
N THR A 50 -2.25 -7.80 15.44
CA THR A 50 -1.86 -6.66 14.61
C THR A 50 -3.07 -5.81 14.20
N ALA A 51 -4.18 -5.86 14.96
CA ALA A 51 -5.31 -4.96 14.76
C ALA A 51 -4.85 -3.49 14.78
N GLY A 52 -5.39 -2.67 13.89
CA GLY A 52 -4.98 -1.28 13.68
C GLY A 52 -3.92 -1.06 12.61
N ARG A 53 -3.15 -2.10 12.21
CA ARG A 53 -2.16 -2.02 11.13
C ARG A 53 -2.81 -1.63 9.81
N LEU A 54 -2.20 -0.69 9.11
CA LEU A 54 -2.54 -0.32 7.73
C LEU A 54 -1.73 -1.16 6.73
N LEU A 55 -2.35 -1.55 5.62
CA LEU A 55 -1.74 -2.26 4.51
C LEU A 55 -2.06 -1.55 3.20
N VAL A 56 -1.04 -1.29 2.39
CA VAL A 56 -1.13 -0.70 1.06
C VAL A 56 -0.40 -1.60 0.08
N ALA A 57 -1.09 -2.04 -0.97
CA ALA A 57 -0.43 -2.69 -2.10
C ALA A 57 0.10 -1.64 -3.09
N SER A 58 1.27 -1.89 -3.65
CA SER A 58 1.89 -1.02 -4.65
C SER A 58 2.51 -1.84 -5.77
N HIS A 59 2.45 -1.31 -6.99
CA HIS A 59 3.00 -1.93 -8.18
C HIS A 59 4.29 -1.21 -8.59
N HIS A 60 5.28 -1.97 -9.07
CA HIS A 60 6.52 -1.46 -9.63
C HIS A 60 6.59 -1.92 -11.09
N GLY A 61 6.32 -1.01 -12.02
CA GLY A 61 6.14 -1.36 -13.44
C GLY A 61 4.81 -2.07 -13.70
N ALA A 62 4.40 -2.14 -14.96
CA ALA A 62 3.16 -2.82 -15.35
C ALA A 62 3.41 -4.33 -15.49
N TYR A 63 2.74 -5.15 -14.67
CA TYR A 63 2.95 -6.61 -14.63
C TYR A 63 4.41 -7.06 -14.43
N GLU A 64 5.17 -6.32 -13.62
CA GLU A 64 6.55 -6.69 -13.28
C GLU A 64 6.62 -7.23 -11.85
N ARG A 65 6.30 -6.39 -10.86
CA ARG A 65 6.40 -6.76 -9.45
C ARG A 65 5.58 -5.87 -8.54
N ASP A 66 4.82 -6.52 -7.66
CA ASP A 66 4.04 -5.84 -6.63
C ASP A 66 4.56 -6.12 -5.22
N TYR A 67 4.22 -5.22 -4.31
CA TYR A 67 4.64 -5.24 -2.92
C TYR A 67 3.49 -4.85 -1.99
N VAL A 68 3.66 -5.13 -0.70
CA VAL A 68 2.76 -4.62 0.35
C VAL A 68 3.56 -3.84 1.37
N SER A 69 3.23 -2.56 1.53
CA SER A 69 3.74 -1.70 2.58
C SER A 69 2.76 -1.66 3.74
N ILE A 70 3.30 -1.63 4.96
CA ILE A 70 2.51 -1.61 6.19
C ILE A 70 2.92 -0.49 7.12
N SER A 71 1.97 -0.04 7.92
CA SER A 71 2.19 0.91 9.01
C SER A 71 1.50 0.41 10.28
N ASP A 72 2.24 0.41 11.38
CA ASP A 72 1.79 0.00 12.72
C ASP A 72 1.48 1.21 13.63
N ASP A 73 1.68 2.43 13.13
CA ASP A 73 1.64 3.69 13.88
C ASP A 73 0.72 4.71 13.20
N HIS A 74 -0.42 4.23 12.68
CA HIS A 74 -1.46 5.05 12.05
C HIS A 74 -0.97 5.91 10.87
N GLY A 75 -0.03 5.37 10.10
CA GLY A 75 0.51 5.97 8.88
C GLY A 75 1.73 6.87 9.11
N LEU A 76 2.22 7.03 10.34
CA LEU A 76 3.38 7.88 10.64
C LEU A 76 4.66 7.33 10.00
N SER A 77 4.90 6.03 10.06
CA SER A 77 6.00 5.34 9.38
C SER A 77 5.51 4.14 8.58
N TRP A 78 6.32 3.76 7.59
CA TRP A 78 6.02 2.68 6.65
C TRP A 78 7.21 1.73 6.54
N ARG A 79 6.90 0.46 6.29
CA ARG A 79 7.88 -0.56 5.89
C ARG A 79 7.24 -1.56 4.93
N THR A 80 8.01 -2.04 3.97
CA THR A 80 7.55 -3.09 3.04
C THR A 80 7.77 -4.48 3.65
N ILE A 81 6.79 -5.38 3.50
CA ILE A 81 6.96 -6.79 3.88
C ILE A 81 8.01 -7.43 2.97
N ASN A 82 8.78 -8.39 3.49
CA ASN A 82 9.82 -9.07 2.70
C ASN A 82 9.21 -10.15 1.78
N GLN A 83 8.27 -9.75 0.93
CA GLN A 83 7.59 -10.58 -0.05
C GLN A 83 7.21 -9.70 -1.24
N SER A 84 7.47 -10.20 -2.44
CA SER A 84 7.05 -9.59 -3.70
C SER A 84 6.11 -10.52 -4.46
N PHE A 85 5.33 -9.94 -5.35
CA PHE A 85 4.34 -10.64 -6.17
C PHE A 85 4.67 -10.39 -7.65
N PRO A 86 5.35 -11.34 -8.32
CA PRO A 86 5.81 -11.15 -9.69
C PRO A 86 4.65 -11.22 -10.67
N ALA A 87 4.76 -10.47 -11.77
CA ALA A 87 3.77 -10.43 -12.85
C ALA A 87 2.34 -10.02 -12.44
N MET A 88 2.17 -9.45 -11.25
CA MET A 88 0.91 -8.87 -10.79
C MET A 88 0.89 -7.36 -11.08
N ASP A 89 -0.28 -6.76 -10.86
CA ASP A 89 -0.51 -5.32 -10.93
C ASP A 89 -1.62 -4.97 -9.91
N GLU A 90 -2.30 -3.84 -10.08
CA GLU A 90 -3.25 -3.26 -9.12
C GLU A 90 -4.07 -4.27 -8.30
N ALA A 91 -4.04 -4.10 -6.97
CA ALA A 91 -4.61 -5.05 -6.04
C ALA A 91 -5.63 -4.43 -5.07
N ALA A 92 -6.63 -5.22 -4.69
CA ALA A 92 -7.54 -4.94 -3.58
C ALA A 92 -7.30 -5.93 -2.44
N LEU A 93 -7.43 -5.46 -1.19
CA LEU A 93 -7.16 -6.25 0.02
C LEU A 93 -8.41 -6.37 0.90
N THR A 94 -8.59 -7.52 1.55
CA THR A 94 -9.59 -7.68 2.62
C THR A 94 -9.11 -8.63 3.71
N GLN A 95 -9.52 -8.40 4.96
CA GLN A 95 -9.27 -9.33 6.06
C GLN A 95 -10.36 -10.41 6.09
N LEU A 96 -9.96 -11.67 6.08
CA LEU A 96 -10.84 -12.83 6.18
C LEU A 96 -11.20 -13.13 7.65
N PRO A 97 -12.30 -13.89 7.92
CA PRO A 97 -12.73 -14.19 9.29
C PRO A 97 -11.70 -14.94 10.15
N ASN A 98 -10.79 -15.69 9.52
CA ASN A 98 -9.70 -16.39 10.20
C ASN A 98 -8.49 -15.48 10.51
N GLY A 99 -8.58 -14.18 10.24
CA GLY A 99 -7.53 -13.19 10.48
C GLY A 99 -6.52 -13.03 9.35
N SER A 100 -6.51 -13.92 8.35
CA SER A 100 -5.64 -13.78 7.17
C SER A 100 -6.09 -12.63 6.26
N VAL A 101 -5.18 -12.15 5.40
CA VAL A 101 -5.49 -11.12 4.40
C VAL A 101 -5.55 -11.77 3.03
N LEU A 102 -6.67 -11.59 2.33
CA LEU A 102 -6.80 -11.92 0.92
C LEU A 102 -6.33 -10.72 0.09
N LEU A 103 -5.46 -10.98 -0.87
CA LEU A 103 -5.06 -10.03 -1.91
C LEU A 103 -5.65 -10.52 -3.23
N ASN A 104 -6.53 -9.73 -3.82
CA ASN A 104 -7.05 -9.95 -5.15
C ASN A 104 -6.32 -9.01 -6.12
N MET A 105 -5.49 -9.57 -6.98
CA MET A 105 -4.55 -8.82 -7.81
C MET A 105 -4.95 -8.89 -9.27
N ARG A 106 -4.82 -7.76 -9.98
CA ARG A 106 -4.92 -7.76 -11.42
C ARG A 106 -3.75 -8.55 -12.00
N HIS A 107 -4.07 -9.40 -12.96
CA HIS A 107 -3.09 -10.11 -13.76
C HIS A 107 -3.55 -10.13 -15.21
N ARG A 108 -2.60 -10.16 -16.14
CA ARG A 108 -2.88 -10.44 -17.55
C ARG A 108 -2.91 -11.95 -17.76
N ALA A 109 -3.89 -12.46 -18.49
CA ALA A 109 -3.78 -13.82 -19.01
C ALA A 109 -2.48 -13.91 -19.83
N SER A 110 -1.73 -15.01 -19.71
CA SER A 110 -0.70 -15.31 -20.70
C SER A 110 -1.36 -15.39 -22.09
N PRO A 111 -0.68 -14.96 -23.17
CA PRO A 111 -1.10 -15.35 -24.51
C PRO A 111 -1.17 -16.88 -24.66
#